data_AF-C0NM37-F1
#
_entry.id   AF-C0NM37-F1
#
_cell.length_a   1.000
_cell.length_b   1.000
_cell.length_c   1.000
_cell.angle_alpha   90.00
_cell.angle_beta   90.00
_cell.angle_gamma   90.00
#
_symmetry.space_group_name_H-M   'P 1'
#
loop_
_entity.id
_entity.type
_entity.pdbx_description
1 polymer ?
#
loop_
_entity_poly.entity_id
_entity_poly.type
_entity_poly.pdbx_seq_one_letter_code
_entity_poly.pdbx_strand_id
1 'polypeptide(L)'
;MGSKPGFEQEHVLIGRYNQNTISWGLITLLVSVLIENTALRPLPYIQYESGLPHGWEVRHSNSKNLPYYFNPATKESRWEPPTGTDTEKLKVYMAEHHSGPADRYASGGSGGGSVEGKIRASHLLIKHRESRRPSSWRESEITRSKEEALEILRGHERRIRAGEATLGDIAMSESDCSSARKKGDFVQ
;
A
#
# COMPACT_ATOMS: atom_id res chain seq x y z
N MET A 1 -22.62 -10.76 -58.38
CA MET A 1 -24.07 -10.52 -58.43
C MET A 1 -24.75 -11.49 -57.49
N GLY A 2 -25.53 -10.97 -56.53
CA GLY A 2 -26.60 -11.65 -55.78
C GLY A 2 -26.16 -12.74 -54.80
N SER A 3 -26.82 -12.96 -53.67
CA SER A 3 -27.90 -12.25 -53.00
C SER A 3 -27.91 -12.78 -51.57
N LYS A 4 -28.25 -11.91 -50.62
CA LYS A 4 -28.67 -12.32 -49.28
C LYS A 4 -29.94 -13.19 -49.39
N PRO A 5 -30.06 -14.21 -48.55
CA PRO A 5 -31.28 -14.44 -47.79
C PRO A 5 -30.90 -14.38 -46.30
N GLY A 6 -31.74 -13.98 -45.36
CA GLY A 6 -33.19 -14.02 -45.28
C GLY A 6 -33.43 -14.25 -43.80
N PHE A 7 -33.95 -13.23 -43.14
CA PHE A 7 -34.22 -13.20 -41.70
C PHE A 7 -35.56 -13.89 -41.48
N GLU A 8 -35.56 -15.07 -40.87
CA GLU A 8 -36.78 -15.73 -40.39
C GLU A 8 -36.77 -15.72 -38.86
N GLN A 9 -37.74 -14.98 -38.30
CA GLN A 9 -38.09 -14.99 -36.90
C GLN A 9 -39.10 -16.12 -36.69
N GLU A 10 -38.67 -17.21 -36.06
CA GLU A 10 -39.57 -18.24 -35.56
C GLU A 10 -39.92 -17.94 -34.10
N HIS A 11 -41.19 -17.63 -33.85
CA HIS A 11 -41.81 -17.56 -32.54
C HIS A 11 -42.09 -18.99 -32.04
N VAL A 12 -41.42 -19.43 -30.97
CA VAL A 12 -41.84 -20.61 -30.21
C VAL A 12 -42.21 -20.18 -28.80
N LEU A 13 -43.52 -20.23 -28.54
CA LEU A 13 -44.10 -20.13 -27.22
C LEU A 13 -44.20 -21.53 -26.58
N ILE A 14 -44.37 -21.48 -25.26
CA ILE A 14 -44.99 -22.47 -24.36
C ILE A 14 -44.13 -23.67 -23.91
N GLY A 15 -43.93 -23.73 -22.59
CA GLY A 15 -43.55 -24.97 -21.91
C GLY A 15 -43.16 -24.74 -20.45
N ARG A 16 -44.14 -24.48 -19.58
CA ARG A 16 -43.94 -24.66 -18.13
C ARG A 16 -43.61 -26.13 -17.87
N TYR A 17 -42.46 -26.43 -17.27
CA TYR A 17 -42.31 -27.70 -16.56
C TYR A 17 -41.57 -27.56 -15.24
N ASN A 18 -41.99 -28.45 -14.36
CA ASN A 18 -42.08 -28.40 -12.91
C ASN A 18 -40.72 -28.43 -12.18
N GLN A 19 -40.64 -27.64 -11.10
CA GLN A 19 -39.51 -27.60 -10.19
C GLN A 19 -39.46 -28.88 -9.35
N ASN A 20 -38.71 -29.88 -9.79
CA ASN A 20 -38.22 -30.91 -8.89
C ASN A 20 -36.95 -30.39 -8.23
N THR A 21 -37.14 -29.88 -7.02
CA THR A 21 -36.17 -29.40 -6.05
C THR A 21 -35.07 -30.43 -5.80
N ILE A 22 -33.97 -30.36 -6.53
CA ILE A 22 -32.67 -30.79 -6.02
C ILE A 22 -31.91 -29.49 -5.72
N SER A 23 -31.72 -29.22 -4.43
CA SER A 23 -30.98 -28.06 -3.94
C SER A 23 -29.53 -28.16 -4.43
N TRP A 24 -29.25 -27.48 -5.55
CA TRP A 24 -27.90 -27.30 -6.08
C TRP A 24 -26.95 -26.62 -5.09
N GLY A 25 -27.48 -25.99 -4.03
CA GLY A 25 -26.69 -25.33 -2.98
C GLY A 25 -25.79 -26.26 -2.16
N LEU A 26 -26.13 -27.55 -2.02
CA LEU A 26 -25.30 -28.48 -1.24
C LEU A 26 -24.15 -29.07 -2.06
N ILE A 27 -24.35 -29.29 -3.36
CA ILE A 27 -23.31 -29.81 -4.25
C ILE A 27 -22.29 -28.70 -4.58
N THR A 28 -22.73 -27.45 -4.75
CA THR A 28 -21.80 -26.33 -4.90
C THR A 28 -20.98 -26.08 -3.64
N LEU A 29 -21.56 -26.20 -2.44
CA LEU A 29 -20.83 -26.01 -1.19
C LEU A 29 -19.81 -27.13 -0.93
N LEU A 30 -20.11 -28.39 -1.30
CA LEU A 30 -19.17 -29.50 -1.16
C LEU A 30 -18.01 -29.42 -2.17
N VAL A 31 -18.27 -28.97 -3.40
CA VAL A 31 -17.21 -28.76 -4.42
C VAL A 31 -16.35 -27.54 -4.10
N SER A 32 -16.92 -26.46 -3.51
CA SER A 32 -16.12 -25.31 -3.04
C SER A 32 -15.20 -25.68 -1.87
N VAL A 33 -15.68 -26.45 -0.89
CA VAL A 33 -14.84 -26.87 0.26
C VAL A 33 -13.71 -27.81 -0.15
N LEU A 34 -13.90 -28.64 -1.19
CA LEU A 34 -12.86 -29.55 -1.67
C LEU A 34 -11.85 -28.89 -2.62
N ILE A 35 -12.20 -27.82 -3.32
CA ILE A 35 -11.26 -27.09 -4.18
C ILE A 35 -10.43 -26.07 -3.39
N GLU A 36 -10.94 -25.53 -2.28
CA GLU A 36 -10.20 -24.56 -1.46
C GLU A 36 -9.11 -25.20 -0.58
N ASN A 37 -9.18 -26.51 -0.29
CA ASN A 37 -8.26 -27.13 0.67
C ASN A 37 -7.04 -27.83 0.04
N THR A 38 -6.88 -27.81 -1.29
CA THR A 38 -5.72 -28.41 -1.98
C THR A 38 -4.95 -27.43 -2.86
N ALA A 39 -5.02 -26.14 -2.58
CA ALA A 39 -3.98 -25.24 -3.05
C ALA A 39 -2.75 -25.47 -2.17
N LEU A 40 -1.78 -26.21 -2.69
CA LEU A 40 -0.40 -26.20 -2.22
C LEU A 40 -0.09 -24.77 -1.80
N ARG A 41 0.14 -24.55 -0.49
CA ARG A 41 0.59 -23.26 0.00
C ARG A 41 1.78 -22.89 -0.89
N PRO A 42 1.74 -21.77 -1.63
CA PRO A 42 2.91 -21.33 -2.37
C PRO A 42 4.07 -21.38 -1.38
N LEU A 43 5.18 -22.02 -1.78
CA LEU A 43 6.41 -22.02 -0.99
C LEU A 43 6.60 -20.60 -0.48
N PRO A 44 6.86 -20.38 0.83
CA PRO A 44 6.73 -19.06 1.44
C PRO A 44 7.52 -18.07 0.60
N TYR A 45 6.77 -17.23 -0.12
CA TYR A 45 7.30 -16.31 -1.11
C TYR A 45 8.20 -15.31 -0.38
N ILE A 46 9.52 -15.42 -0.60
CA ILE A 46 10.60 -14.43 -0.43
C ILE A 46 10.54 -13.50 0.79
N GLN A 47 10.27 -14.03 1.98
CA GLN A 47 10.46 -13.29 3.24
C GLN A 47 11.87 -12.64 3.32
N TYR A 48 12.88 -13.33 2.78
CA TYR A 48 14.28 -12.88 2.78
C TYR A 48 14.54 -11.64 1.92
N GLU A 49 13.73 -11.37 0.88
CA GLU A 49 13.95 -10.21 -0.01
C GLU A 49 13.53 -8.90 0.65
N SER A 50 12.49 -8.93 1.49
CA SER A 50 11.99 -7.72 2.16
C SER A 50 12.89 -7.19 3.28
N GLY A 51 13.88 -7.96 3.74
CA GLY A 51 14.68 -7.64 4.92
C GLY A 51 13.94 -7.78 6.26
N LEU A 52 12.66 -8.20 6.26
CA LEU A 52 11.89 -8.39 7.48
C LEU A 52 12.34 -9.64 8.26
N PRO A 53 12.19 -9.65 9.59
CA PRO A 53 12.40 -10.84 10.41
C PRO A 53 11.47 -11.98 9.99
N HIS A 54 11.90 -13.22 10.25
CA HIS A 54 11.12 -14.40 9.92
C HIS A 54 9.67 -14.32 10.46
N GLY A 55 8.71 -14.57 9.58
CA GLY A 55 7.28 -14.58 9.89
C GLY A 55 6.59 -13.22 9.78
N TRP A 56 7.30 -12.18 9.35
CA TRP A 56 6.71 -10.88 9.02
C TRP A 56 6.63 -10.67 7.52
N GLU A 57 5.46 -10.32 7.04
CA GLU A 57 5.23 -9.98 5.64
C GLU A 57 4.70 -8.56 5.48
N VAL A 58 4.94 -7.96 4.31
CA VAL A 58 4.35 -6.68 3.92
C VAL A 58 2.98 -6.93 3.33
N ARG A 59 1.95 -6.25 3.86
CA ARG A 59 0.59 -6.24 3.32
C ARG A 59 0.15 -4.83 2.97
N HIS A 60 -0.86 -4.72 2.13
CA HIS A 60 -1.48 -3.44 1.77
C HIS A 60 -2.80 -3.25 2.53
N SER A 61 -2.94 -2.12 3.22
CA SER A 61 -4.20 -1.74 3.85
C SER A 61 -5.19 -1.21 2.81
N ASN A 62 -6.38 -1.80 2.69
CA ASN A 62 -7.40 -1.34 1.75
C ASN A 62 -7.89 0.08 2.04
N SER A 63 -8.12 0.42 3.31
CA SER A 63 -8.70 1.72 3.71
C SER A 63 -7.68 2.86 3.71
N LYS A 64 -6.41 2.55 3.99
CA LYS A 64 -5.33 3.55 4.05
C LYS A 64 -4.49 3.57 2.78
N ASN A 65 -4.59 2.54 1.96
CA ASN A 65 -3.71 2.30 0.81
C ASN A 65 -2.22 2.41 1.19
N LEU A 66 -1.87 1.93 2.39
CA LEU A 66 -0.53 1.97 2.96
C LEU A 66 -0.03 0.56 3.22
N PRO A 67 1.27 0.27 2.95
CA PRO A 67 1.88 -0.95 3.41
C PRO A 67 1.90 -0.96 4.93
N TYR A 68 1.68 -2.13 5.49
CA TYR A 68 1.85 -2.42 6.90
C TYR A 68 2.49 -3.78 7.05
N TYR A 69 3.16 -3.99 8.17
CA TYR A 69 3.82 -5.23 8.51
C TYR A 69 2.83 -6.12 9.25
N PHE A 70 2.72 -7.37 8.83
CA PHE A 70 1.81 -8.33 9.42
C PHE A 70 2.55 -9.61 9.79
N ASN A 71 2.27 -10.14 10.97
CA ASN A 71 2.73 -11.45 11.38
C ASN A 71 1.55 -12.45 11.35
N PRO A 72 1.50 -13.39 10.39
CA PRO A 72 0.40 -14.34 10.27
C PRO A 72 0.24 -15.30 11.45
N ALA A 73 1.34 -15.58 12.17
CA ALA A 73 1.34 -16.49 13.31
C ALA A 73 0.72 -15.82 14.55
N THR A 74 1.05 -14.56 14.83
CA THR A 74 0.54 -13.82 15.99
C THR A 74 -0.70 -12.98 15.67
N LYS A 75 -1.06 -12.82 14.39
CA LYS A 75 -2.09 -11.88 13.89
C LYS A 75 -1.81 -10.41 14.22
N GLU A 76 -0.55 -10.08 14.50
CA GLU A 76 -0.16 -8.70 14.77
C GLU A 76 0.00 -7.91 13.47
N SER A 77 -0.51 -6.67 13.48
CA SER A 77 -0.30 -5.70 12.41
C SER A 77 0.39 -4.44 12.95
N ARG A 78 1.41 -3.94 12.27
CA ARG A 78 2.17 -2.74 12.67
C ARG A 78 2.51 -1.85 11.47
N TRP A 79 2.59 -0.54 11.70
CA TRP A 79 2.99 0.46 10.69
C TRP A 79 4.51 0.69 10.62
N GLU A 80 5.18 0.44 11.73
CA GLU A 80 6.62 0.51 11.88
C GLU A 80 7.21 -0.89 11.65
N PRO A 81 8.37 -1.02 10.98
CA PRO A 81 8.98 -2.32 10.78
C PRO A 81 9.32 -2.95 12.13
N PRO A 82 9.19 -4.27 12.27
CA PRO A 82 9.56 -4.98 13.49
C PRO A 82 11.06 -4.85 13.78
N THR A 83 11.45 -5.00 15.04
CA THR A 83 12.86 -4.98 15.45
C THR A 83 13.64 -6.11 14.75
N GLY A 84 14.88 -5.82 14.36
CA GLY A 84 15.72 -6.77 13.61
C GLY A 84 15.45 -6.78 12.09
N THR A 85 14.63 -5.85 11.60
CA THR A 85 14.49 -5.62 10.16
C THR A 85 15.77 -5.02 9.59
N ASP A 86 16.26 -5.58 8.49
CA ASP A 86 17.30 -4.96 7.66
C ASP A 86 16.69 -3.74 6.95
N THR A 87 16.99 -2.55 7.46
CA THR A 87 16.42 -1.28 6.98
C THR A 87 16.78 -0.97 5.53
N GLU A 88 17.97 -1.38 5.08
CA GLU A 88 18.43 -1.13 3.71
C GLU A 88 17.72 -2.04 2.72
N LYS A 89 17.62 -3.34 3.01
CA LYS A 89 16.82 -4.26 2.18
C LYS A 89 15.36 -3.87 2.14
N LEU A 90 14.80 -3.47 3.29
CA LEU A 90 13.42 -3.02 3.36
C LEU A 90 13.20 -1.76 2.51
N LYS A 91 14.13 -0.80 2.57
CA LYS A 91 14.07 0.42 1.76
C LYS A 91 14.06 0.09 0.26
N VAL A 92 14.92 -0.82 -0.18
CA VAL A 92 14.98 -1.29 -1.57
C VAL A 92 13.68 -2.00 -1.95
N TYR A 93 13.23 -2.96 -1.13
CA TYR A 93 11.98 -3.69 -1.36
C TYR A 93 10.75 -2.77 -1.44
N MET A 94 10.66 -1.76 -0.57
CA MET A 94 9.60 -0.77 -0.62
C MET A 94 9.71 0.13 -1.86
N ALA A 95 10.93 0.46 -2.29
CA ALA A 95 11.18 1.24 -3.49
C ALA A 95 10.87 0.47 -4.79
N GLU A 96 10.96 -0.86 -4.79
CA GLU A 96 10.64 -1.70 -5.94
C GLU A 96 9.16 -2.07 -6.00
N HIS A 97 8.55 -2.39 -4.85
CA HIS A 97 7.21 -2.97 -4.81
C HIS A 97 6.11 -2.01 -4.33
N HIS A 98 6.44 -0.97 -3.57
CA HIS A 98 5.46 -0.17 -2.82
C HIS A 98 5.56 1.35 -3.06
N SER A 99 6.45 1.78 -3.95
CA SER A 99 6.69 3.18 -4.34
C SER A 99 5.77 3.69 -5.45
N GLY A 100 4.68 2.95 -5.75
CA GLY A 100 3.73 3.31 -6.81
C GLY A 100 3.27 4.77 -6.70
N PRO A 101 2.98 5.43 -7.84
CA PRO A 101 2.75 6.86 -7.90
C PRO A 101 1.65 7.27 -6.92
N ALA A 102 2.01 8.16 -6.00
CA ALA A 102 1.13 8.72 -4.97
C ALA A 102 -0.09 9.48 -5.54
N ASP A 103 -0.27 9.53 -6.85
CA ASP A 103 -1.43 10.07 -7.55
C ASP A 103 -2.75 9.45 -7.07
N ARG A 104 -2.75 8.19 -6.63
CA ARG A 104 -3.94 7.58 -6.02
C ARG A 104 -4.29 8.17 -4.64
N TYR A 105 -3.34 8.79 -3.96
CA TYR A 105 -3.59 9.56 -2.74
C TYR A 105 -4.06 10.99 -3.05
N ALA A 106 -3.67 11.54 -4.21
CA ALA A 106 -4.26 12.76 -4.76
C ALA A 106 -5.72 12.54 -5.24
N SER A 107 -6.08 11.31 -5.63
CA SER A 107 -7.45 10.95 -6.07
C SER A 107 -8.50 10.90 -4.94
N GLY A 108 -8.12 11.15 -3.68
CA GLY A 108 -9.07 11.54 -2.62
C GLY A 108 -9.39 13.04 -2.60
N GLY A 109 -8.84 13.79 -3.55
CA GLY A 109 -8.95 15.24 -3.65
C GLY A 109 -8.59 15.74 -5.05
N SER A 110 -9.08 15.09 -6.10
CA SER A 110 -9.27 15.74 -7.40
C SER A 110 -10.45 16.70 -7.33
N GLY A 111 -10.32 17.69 -6.46
CA GLY A 111 -11.03 18.95 -6.54
C GLY A 111 -9.93 19.99 -6.53
N GLY A 112 -9.55 20.51 -7.70
CA GLY A 112 -8.73 21.71 -7.82
C GLY A 112 -9.40 22.97 -7.28
N GLY A 113 -10.34 22.83 -6.35
CA GLY A 113 -10.80 23.89 -5.48
C GLY A 113 -9.93 23.85 -4.24
N SER A 114 -9.07 24.85 -4.07
CA SER A 114 -8.82 25.40 -2.74
C SER A 114 -10.15 25.36 -1.98
N VAL A 115 -10.30 24.46 -1.00
CA VAL A 115 -11.40 24.58 -0.05
C VAL A 115 -11.13 25.91 0.64
N GLU A 116 -11.88 26.93 0.24
CA GLU A 116 -11.71 28.31 0.65
C GLU A 116 -11.57 28.34 2.18
N GLY A 117 -10.37 28.66 2.66
CA GLY A 117 -10.04 28.70 4.10
C GLY A 117 -9.01 27.68 4.62
N LYS A 118 -8.58 26.67 3.85
CA LYS A 118 -7.55 25.71 4.32
C LYS A 118 -6.17 26.01 3.74
N ILE A 119 -5.16 26.18 4.61
CA ILE A 119 -3.77 26.40 4.20
C ILE A 119 -3.10 25.04 4.02
N ARG A 120 -2.38 24.87 2.91
CA ARG A 120 -1.59 23.66 2.59
C ARG A 120 -0.12 23.98 2.77
N ALA A 121 0.58 23.11 3.49
CA ALA A 121 2.04 23.17 3.63
C ALA A 121 2.63 21.78 3.43
N SER A 122 3.83 21.71 2.86
CA SER A 122 4.65 20.50 2.89
C SER A 122 5.65 20.61 4.04
N HIS A 123 5.98 19.49 4.68
CA HIS A 123 7.01 19.44 5.71
C HIS A 123 7.88 18.20 5.61
N LEU A 124 9.08 18.30 6.18
CA LEU A 124 10.06 17.24 6.32
C LEU A 124 10.39 17.06 7.79
N LEU A 125 10.32 15.82 8.29
CA LEU A 125 10.66 15.47 9.66
C LEU A 125 11.80 14.46 9.65
N ILE A 126 12.90 14.78 10.34
CA ILE A 126 13.99 13.85 10.61
C ILE A 126 14.00 13.61 12.13
N LYS A 127 13.83 12.37 12.54
CA LYS A 127 13.85 11.99 13.97
C LYS A 127 15.28 11.69 14.42
N HIS A 128 15.48 11.76 15.72
CA HIS A 128 16.73 11.42 16.42
C HIS A 128 16.43 10.50 17.62
N ARG A 129 17.47 9.91 18.23
CA ARG A 129 17.33 8.95 19.34
C ARG A 129 16.57 9.46 20.57
N GLU A 130 16.51 10.77 20.80
CA GLU A 130 15.76 11.37 21.92
C GLU A 130 14.35 11.83 21.51
N SER A 131 13.95 11.62 20.25
CA SER A 131 12.57 11.85 19.84
C SER A 131 11.64 10.98 20.67
N ARG A 132 10.49 11.51 21.09
CA ARG A 132 9.48 10.81 21.91
C ARG A 132 9.11 9.40 21.37
N ARG A 133 9.21 9.23 20.06
CA ARG A 133 9.05 7.95 19.35
C ARG A 133 10.20 7.83 18.34
N PRO A 134 11.35 7.25 18.71
CA PRO A 134 12.53 7.16 17.85
C PRO A 134 12.42 5.96 16.89
N SER A 135 11.34 5.92 16.12
CA SER A 135 11.04 4.92 15.11
C SER A 135 10.24 5.58 13.99
N SER A 136 10.29 5.08 12.77
CA SER A 136 9.49 5.57 11.65
C SER A 136 9.01 4.42 10.78
N TRP A 137 8.26 4.73 9.72
CA TRP A 137 7.85 3.73 8.74
C TRP A 137 9.04 3.15 7.96
N ARG A 138 10.19 3.85 7.96
CA ARG A 138 11.44 3.47 7.30
C ARG A 138 12.36 2.65 8.20
N GLU A 139 12.40 2.99 9.48
CA GLU A 139 13.39 2.48 10.43
C GLU A 139 12.71 2.09 11.75
N SER A 140 12.96 0.88 12.24
CA SER A 140 12.35 0.39 13.48
C SER A 140 12.89 1.11 14.72
N GLU A 141 14.16 1.51 14.67
CA GLU A 141 14.86 2.23 15.73
C GLU A 141 15.79 3.26 15.11
N ILE A 142 15.67 4.50 15.57
CA ILE A 142 16.46 5.63 15.09
C ILE A 142 17.52 5.95 16.13
N THR A 143 18.77 5.62 15.82
CA THR A 143 19.92 5.74 16.73
C THR A 143 20.73 7.02 16.54
N ARG A 144 20.51 7.73 15.42
CA ARG A 144 21.20 8.97 15.08
C ARG A 144 21.03 10.03 16.16
N SER A 145 22.10 10.80 16.39
CA SER A 145 22.11 11.93 17.31
C SER A 145 21.24 13.08 16.81
N LYS A 146 21.00 14.04 17.71
CA LYS A 146 20.27 15.26 17.38
C LYS A 146 21.06 16.11 16.37
N GLU A 147 22.37 16.12 16.50
CA GLU A 147 23.30 16.83 15.65
C GLU A 147 23.32 16.24 14.23
N GLU A 148 23.39 14.91 14.11
CA GLU A 148 23.30 14.20 12.82
C GLU A 148 21.93 14.44 12.16
N ALA A 149 20.84 14.36 12.91
CA ALA A 149 19.50 14.65 12.38
C ALA A 149 19.39 16.09 11.85
N LEU A 150 20.00 17.06 12.54
CA LEU A 150 20.05 18.44 12.11
C LEU A 150 20.94 18.62 10.87
N GLU A 151 22.05 17.90 10.77
CA GLU A 151 22.92 17.92 9.60
C GLU A 151 22.22 17.34 8.37
N ILE A 152 21.50 16.23 8.51
CA ILE A 152 20.65 15.66 7.46
C ILE A 152 19.61 16.70 6.99
N LEU A 153 18.92 17.34 7.94
CA LEU A 153 17.93 18.36 7.62
C LEU A 153 18.53 19.56 6.87
N ARG A 154 19.70 20.05 7.30
CA ARG A 154 20.46 21.11 6.60
C ARG A 154 20.92 20.67 5.22
N GLY A 155 21.28 19.39 5.05
CA GLY A 155 21.61 18.80 3.75
C GLY A 155 20.44 18.87 2.78
N HIS A 156 19.24 18.51 3.24
CA HIS A 156 18.02 18.65 2.43
C HIS A 156 17.67 20.10 2.13
N GLU A 157 17.82 21.00 3.09
CA GLU A 157 17.62 22.44 2.87
C GLU A 157 18.49 22.96 1.73
N ARG A 158 19.78 22.59 1.69
CA ARG A 158 20.70 22.97 0.61
C ARG A 158 20.23 22.44 -0.75
N ARG A 159 19.85 21.15 -0.83
CA ARG A 159 19.34 20.52 -2.07
C ARG A 159 18.07 21.22 -2.58
N ILE A 160 17.16 21.57 -1.69
CA ILE A 160 15.92 22.28 -2.03
C ILE A 160 16.22 23.69 -2.54
N ARG A 161 17.08 24.45 -1.83
CA ARG A 161 17.46 25.81 -2.24
C ARG A 161 18.23 25.83 -3.57
N ALA A 162 19.00 24.78 -3.86
CA ALA A 162 19.70 24.60 -5.13
C ALA A 162 18.77 24.15 -6.28
N GLY A 163 17.52 23.78 -6.00
CA GLY A 163 16.57 23.27 -6.99
C GLY A 163 16.83 21.82 -7.43
N GLU A 164 17.71 21.08 -6.73
CA GLU A 164 18.06 19.70 -7.06
C GLU A 164 16.94 18.71 -6.74
N ALA A 165 16.09 19.03 -5.76
CA ALA A 165 14.96 18.23 -5.36
C ALA A 165 13.86 19.11 -4.75
N THR A 166 12.60 18.70 -4.88
CA THR A 166 11.50 19.40 -4.20
C THR A 166 11.33 18.91 -2.77
N LEU A 167 10.80 19.75 -1.88
CA LEU A 167 10.45 19.36 -0.52
C LEU A 167 9.50 18.15 -0.50
N GLY A 168 8.57 18.08 -1.45
CA GLY A 168 7.63 16.97 -1.57
C GLY A 168 8.32 15.65 -1.89
N ASP A 169 9.28 15.65 -2.81
CA ASP A 169 10.00 14.43 -3.22
C ASP A 169 10.91 13.93 -2.09
N ILE A 170 11.64 14.83 -1.43
CA ILE A 170 12.46 14.48 -0.25
C ILE A 170 11.56 13.96 0.87
N ALA A 171 10.41 14.60 1.11
CA ALA A 171 9.49 14.15 2.14
C ALA A 171 9.00 12.72 1.89
N MET A 172 8.78 12.33 0.64
CA MET A 172 8.33 10.97 0.29
C MET A 172 9.38 9.89 0.58
N SER A 173 10.66 10.18 0.36
CA SER A 173 11.74 9.18 0.50
C SER A 173 12.47 9.21 1.84
N GLU A 174 12.56 10.39 2.47
CA GLU A 174 13.49 10.64 3.58
C GLU A 174 12.79 11.12 4.86
N SER A 175 11.52 11.54 4.82
CA SER A 175 10.80 11.98 6.02
C SER A 175 10.39 10.81 6.92
N ASP A 176 10.68 10.94 8.20
CA ASP A 176 10.22 10.05 9.27
C ASP A 176 8.76 10.35 9.69
N CYS A 177 8.12 11.37 9.12
CA CYS A 177 6.71 11.65 9.36
C CYS A 177 5.82 10.64 8.61
N SER A 178 4.69 10.29 9.20
CA SER A 178 3.68 9.43 8.55
C SER A 178 3.03 10.08 7.31
N SER A 179 3.12 11.41 7.18
CA SER A 179 2.65 12.17 6.01
C SER A 179 3.60 12.13 4.81
N ALA A 180 4.80 11.53 4.95
CA ALA A 180 5.85 11.44 3.93
C ALA A 180 5.28 11.16 2.53
N ARG A 181 4.47 10.09 2.42
CA ARG A 181 3.87 9.61 1.17
C ARG A 181 2.87 10.57 0.51
N LYS A 182 2.40 11.61 1.22
CA LYS A 182 1.57 12.70 0.68
C LYS A 182 2.41 13.91 0.27
N LYS A 183 3.68 13.75 -0.12
CA LYS A 183 4.62 14.88 -0.30
C LYS A 183 4.75 15.75 0.96
N GLY A 184 4.66 15.13 2.14
CA GLY A 184 4.70 15.84 3.42
C GLY A 184 3.52 16.79 3.65
N ASP A 185 2.40 16.59 2.95
CA ASP A 185 1.24 17.48 3.03
C ASP A 185 0.63 17.54 4.44
N PHE A 186 0.48 18.77 4.92
CA PHE A 186 -0.17 19.17 6.15
C PHE A 186 -1.22 20.22 5.82
N VAL A 187 -2.45 20.01 6.30
CA VAL A 187 -3.58 20.90 6.08
C VAL A 187 -4.05 21.40 7.44
N GLN A 188 -4.13 22.72 7.61
CA GLN A 188 -4.73 23.37 8.78
C GLN A 188 -6.02 24.08 8.40
#